data_AF-A0A3N5X0M1-F1
#
_entry.id   AF-A0A3N5X0M1-F1
#
_cell.length_a   1.000
_cell.length_b   1.000
_cell.length_c   1.000
_cell.angle_alpha   90.00
_cell.angle_beta   90.00
_cell.angle_gamma   90.00
#
_symmetry.space_group_name_H-M   'P 1'
#
loop_
_entity.id
_entity.type
_entity.pdbx_description
1 polymer ?
#
loop_
_entity_poly.entity_id
_entity_poly.type
_entity_poly.pdbx_seq_one_letter_code
_entity_poly.pdbx_strand_id
1 'polypeptide(L)'
;MRAGRAVAWTFVVLLVAGALGAALVFVPPWLAKTTERSTPPIDAAPPAATRHIKATLFYVSEDGLSLVPVEREVVFGEGVLEQARQLVAAQLQPAPAPLMSAL
;
A
#
# COMPACT_ATOMS: atom_id res chain seq x y z
N MET A 1 -10.47 44.13 24.02
CA MET A 1 -9.84 42.80 24.20
C MET A 1 -10.40 41.68 23.29
N ARG A 2 -11.57 41.84 22.64
CA ARG A 2 -12.17 40.78 21.78
C ARG A 2 -11.56 40.68 20.36
N ALA A 3 -11.16 41.82 19.77
CA ALA A 3 -10.58 41.85 18.42
C ALA A 3 -9.22 41.15 18.28
N GLY A 4 -8.35 41.28 19.29
CA GLY A 4 -7.03 40.62 19.28
C GLY A 4 -7.10 39.09 19.35
N ARG A 5 -8.14 38.55 20.01
CA ARG A 5 -8.37 37.10 20.08
C ARG A 5 -8.86 36.55 18.73
N ALA A 6 -9.70 37.29 18.02
CA ALA A 6 -10.17 36.88 16.69
C ALA A 6 -9.01 36.80 15.68
N VAL A 7 -8.14 37.82 15.65
CA VAL A 7 -6.96 37.84 14.77
C VAL A 7 -5.98 36.71 15.11
N ALA A 8 -5.76 36.43 16.39
CA ALA A 8 -4.91 35.32 16.82
C ALA A 8 -5.48 33.96 16.38
N TRP A 9 -6.79 33.77 16.46
CA TRP A 9 -7.44 32.53 16.03
C TRP A 9 -7.36 32.32 14.51
N THR A 10 -7.52 33.38 13.70
CA THR A 10 -7.36 33.28 12.24
C THR A 10 -5.93 32.86 11.86
N PHE A 11 -4.94 33.37 12.57
CA PHE A 11 -3.53 33.02 12.35
C PHE A 11 -3.23 31.56 12.71
N VAL A 12 -3.81 31.08 13.81
CA VAL A 12 -3.70 29.67 14.23
C VAL A 12 -4.34 28.74 13.20
N VAL A 13 -5.53 29.08 12.69
CA VAL A 13 -6.22 28.28 11.67
C VAL A 13 -5.40 28.22 10.38
N LEU A 14 -4.84 29.34 9.93
CA LEU A 14 -3.97 29.38 8.75
C LEU A 14 -2.70 28.53 8.93
N LEU A 15 -2.09 28.57 10.12
CA LEU A 15 -0.92 27.75 10.42
C LEU A 15 -1.25 26.25 10.43
N VAL A 16 -2.38 25.86 11.01
CA VAL A 16 -2.81 24.46 11.05
C VAL A 16 -3.13 23.95 9.65
N ALA A 17 -3.87 24.73 8.85
CA ALA A 17 -4.17 24.38 7.47
C ALA A 17 -2.91 24.26 6.60
N GLY A 18 -1.96 25.18 6.77
CA GLY A 18 -0.66 25.13 6.09
C GLY A 18 0.18 23.92 6.50
N ALA A 19 0.18 23.57 7.79
CA ALA A 19 0.90 22.40 8.30
C ALA A 19 0.30 21.09 7.79
N LEU A 20 -1.03 20.96 7.75
CA LEU A 20 -1.70 19.80 7.15
C LEU A 20 -1.39 19.68 5.65
N GLY A 21 -1.45 20.79 4.91
CA GLY A 21 -1.10 20.80 3.49
C GLY A 21 0.36 20.40 3.25
N ALA A 22 1.29 20.89 4.07
CA ALA A 22 2.70 20.52 3.98
C ALA A 22 2.95 19.04 4.32
N ALA A 23 2.24 18.49 5.31
CA ALA A 23 2.36 17.07 5.69
C ALA A 23 1.88 16.11 4.60
N LEU A 24 0.91 16.51 3.78
CA LEU A 24 0.45 15.75 2.60
C LEU A 24 1.48 15.74 1.46
N VAL A 25 2.25 16.82 1.30
CA VAL A 25 3.27 16.93 0.23
C VAL A 25 4.60 16.31 0.66
N PHE A 26 4.97 16.45 1.94
CA PHE A 26 6.20 15.90 2.50
C PHE A 26 5.93 14.60 3.24
N VAL A 27 5.72 13.51 2.49
CA VAL A 27 5.69 12.17 3.07
C VAL A 27 7.11 11.78 3.52
N PRO A 28 7.32 11.47 4.81
CA PRO A 28 8.65 11.13 5.31
C PRO A 28 9.21 9.87 4.65
N PRO A 29 10.50 9.83 4.29
CA PRO A 29 11.10 8.67 3.62
C PRO A 29 11.12 7.41 4.48
N TRP A 30 10.98 7.53 5.81
CA TRP A 30 10.82 6.36 6.69
C TRP A 30 9.44 5.70 6.61
N LEU A 31 8.41 6.41 6.08
CA LEU A 31 7.11 5.81 5.72
C LEU A 31 7.22 5.04 4.40
N ALA A 32 8.13 5.45 3.51
CA ALA A 32 8.44 4.72 2.29
C ALA A 32 9.35 3.52 2.62
N LYS A 33 8.77 2.43 3.11
CA LYS A 33 9.48 1.15 3.17
C LYS A 33 9.70 0.65 1.75
N THR A 34 10.82 1.02 1.15
CA THR A 34 11.32 0.39 -0.08
C THR A 34 11.65 -1.06 0.27
N THR A 35 10.75 -1.98 -0.06
CA THR A 35 11.06 -3.41 -0.07
C THR A 35 12.08 -3.64 -1.17
N GLU A 36 13.35 -3.81 -0.80
CA GLU A 36 14.36 -4.32 -1.73
C GLU A 36 13.89 -5.67 -2.28
N ARG A 37 13.76 -5.72 -3.60
CA ARG A 37 13.40 -6.93 -4.32
C ARG A 37 14.60 -7.87 -4.30
N SER A 38 14.61 -8.79 -3.34
CA SER A 38 15.59 -9.87 -3.31
C SER A 38 15.21 -10.91 -4.37
N THR A 39 15.96 -10.99 -5.47
CA THR A 39 15.81 -12.03 -6.50
C THR A 39 16.32 -13.36 -5.92
N PRO A 40 15.47 -14.39 -5.73
CA PRO A 40 15.94 -15.67 -5.21
C PRO A 40 16.76 -16.43 -6.28
N PRO A 41 17.71 -17.28 -5.90
CA PRO A 41 18.37 -18.22 -6.82
C PRO A 41 17.34 -19.16 -7.45
N ILE A 42 17.50 -19.48 -8.74
CA ILE A 42 16.66 -20.45 -9.43
C ILE A 42 17.20 -21.85 -9.10
N ASP A 43 16.59 -22.53 -8.13
CA ASP A 43 16.78 -23.97 -7.94
C ASP A 43 15.82 -24.75 -8.83
N ALA A 44 16.36 -25.78 -9.50
CA ALA A 44 15.65 -26.63 -10.44
C ALA A 44 14.73 -27.66 -9.73
N ALA A 45 13.63 -27.97 -10.41
CA ALA A 45 12.36 -28.56 -9.97
C ALA A 45 12.35 -29.97 -9.32
N PRO A 46 11.25 -30.27 -8.59
CA PRO A 46 10.48 -31.53 -8.70
C PRO A 46 9.06 -31.31 -9.32
N PRO A 47 8.36 -32.36 -9.80
CA PRO A 47 7.19 -32.22 -10.67
C PRO A 47 5.85 -31.90 -9.97
N ALA A 48 5.08 -31.04 -10.62
CA ALA A 48 3.62 -30.78 -10.54
C ALA A 48 2.98 -30.46 -9.18
N ALA A 49 3.67 -29.75 -8.29
CA ALA A 49 2.99 -28.79 -7.42
C ALA A 49 2.85 -27.48 -8.21
N THR A 50 1.64 -26.91 -8.31
CA THR A 50 1.46 -25.58 -8.88
C THR A 50 2.45 -24.64 -8.18
N ARG A 51 3.43 -24.13 -8.92
CA ARG A 51 4.46 -23.27 -8.35
C ARG A 51 3.78 -22.00 -7.85
N HIS A 52 4.11 -21.56 -6.64
CA HIS A 52 3.63 -20.30 -6.09
C HIS A 52 4.81 -19.35 -5.87
N ILE A 53 4.51 -18.06 -5.84
CA ILE A 53 5.43 -16.99 -5.44
C ILE A 53 4.83 -16.24 -4.25
N LYS A 54 5.70 -15.66 -3.43
CA LYS A 54 5.31 -14.67 -2.42
C LYS A 54 5.23 -13.31 -3.08
N ALA A 55 4.05 -12.70 -3.07
CA ALA A 55 3.81 -11.38 -3.60
C ALA A 55 3.16 -10.49 -2.54
N THR A 56 3.50 -9.21 -2.55
CA THR A 56 2.83 -8.21 -1.73
C THR A 56 1.64 -7.67 -2.51
N LEU A 57 0.43 -7.97 -2.04
CA LEU A 57 -0.82 -7.41 -2.55
C LEU A 57 -1.25 -6.25 -1.66
N PHE A 58 -2.02 -5.31 -2.20
CA PHE A 58 -2.42 -4.11 -1.48
C PHE A 58 -3.93 -4.08 -1.30
N TYR A 59 -4.37 -3.91 -0.07
CA TYR A 59 -5.80 -3.82 0.28
C TYR A 59 -6.09 -2.45 0.89
N VAL A 60 -7.34 -2.03 0.85
CA VAL A 60 -7.73 -0.75 1.44
C VAL A 60 -7.92 -0.95 2.95
N SER A 61 -7.38 -0.03 3.75
CA SER A 61 -7.58 -0.02 5.21
C SER A 61 -9.06 0.14 5.56
N GLU A 62 -9.43 -0.24 6.78
CA GLU A 62 -10.82 -0.15 7.26
C GLU A 62 -11.40 1.28 7.16
N ASP A 63 -10.56 2.30 7.36
CA ASP A 63 -10.93 3.71 7.24
C ASP A 63 -11.03 4.22 5.80
N GLY A 64 -10.61 3.43 4.80
CA GLY A 64 -10.63 3.79 3.38
C GLY A 64 -9.54 4.76 2.94
N LEU A 65 -8.65 5.19 3.84
CA LEU A 65 -7.70 6.29 3.58
C LEU A 65 -6.30 5.84 3.19
N SER A 66 -5.99 4.54 3.31
CA SER A 66 -4.66 4.02 3.03
C SER A 66 -4.68 2.64 2.38
N LEU A 67 -3.55 2.29 1.75
CA LEU A 67 -3.31 0.94 1.25
C LEU A 67 -2.40 0.18 2.21
N VAL A 68 -2.83 -1.02 2.59
CA VAL A 68 -2.13 -1.92 3.49
C VAL A 68 -1.47 -3.04 2.67
N PRO A 69 -0.13 -3.16 2.69
CA PRO A 69 0.56 -4.28 2.05
C PRO A 69 0.34 -5.58 2.83
N VAL A 70 0.00 -6.65 2.13
CA VAL A 70 -0.20 -7.99 2.70
C VAL A 70 0.50 -9.02 1.82
N GLU A 71 1.36 -9.83 2.41
CA GLU A 71 2.03 -10.94 1.72
C GLU A 71 1.01 -12.05 1.42
N ARG A 72 0.93 -12.46 0.14
CA ARG A 72 0.03 -13.50 -0.34
C ARG A 72 0.79 -14.44 -1.26
N GLU A 73 0.43 -15.71 -1.18
CA GLU A 73 0.86 -16.71 -2.13
C GLU A 73 0.03 -16.58 -3.40
N VAL A 74 0.72 -16.39 -4.52
CA VAL A 74 0.12 -16.26 -5.85
C VAL A 74 0.69 -17.33 -6.74
N VAL A 75 -0.17 -17.95 -7.56
CA VAL A 75 0.26 -18.94 -8.55
C VAL A 75 1.28 -18.29 -9.50
N PHE A 76 2.35 -19.03 -9.78
CA PHE A 76 3.34 -18.64 -10.75
C PHE A 76 2.75 -18.74 -12.16
N GLY A 77 2.81 -17.65 -12.91
CA GLY A 77 2.47 -17.61 -14.32
C GLY A 77 3.73 -17.68 -15.18
N GLU A 78 3.69 -18.46 -16.25
CA GLU A 78 4.83 -18.58 -17.17
C GLU A 78 5.02 -17.29 -17.97
N GLY A 79 6.06 -16.53 -17.64
CA GLY A 79 6.38 -15.26 -18.29
C GLY A 79 5.65 -14.05 -17.67
N VAL A 80 6.06 -12.86 -18.08
CA VAL A 80 5.64 -11.60 -17.44
C VAL A 80 4.13 -11.38 -17.56
N LEU A 81 3.54 -11.66 -18.72
CA LEU A 81 2.12 -11.45 -18.97
C LEU A 81 1.24 -12.37 -18.11
N GLU A 82 1.56 -13.67 -18.08
CA GLU A 82 0.82 -14.63 -17.27
C GLU A 82 1.00 -14.34 -15.78
N GLN A 83 2.21 -14.01 -15.34
CA GLN A 83 2.45 -13.65 -13.94
C GLN A 83 1.66 -12.40 -13.54
N ALA A 84 1.58 -11.38 -14.40
CA ALA A 84 0.76 -10.20 -14.16
C ALA A 84 -0.73 -10.56 -14.04
N ARG A 85 -1.23 -11.44 -14.91
CA ARG A 85 -2.61 -11.94 -14.82
C ARG A 85 -2.87 -12.65 -13.48
N GLN A 86 -1.94 -13.51 -13.04
CA GLN A 86 -2.07 -14.21 -11.76
C GLN A 86 -2.08 -13.24 -10.57
N LEU A 87 -1.23 -12.20 -10.60
CA LEU A 87 -1.21 -11.16 -9.57
C LEU A 87 -2.52 -10.38 -9.50
N VAL A 88 -3.07 -9.96 -10.65
CA VAL A 88 -4.35 -9.25 -10.71
C VAL A 88 -5.50 -10.14 -10.25
N ALA A 89 -5.52 -11.40 -10.70
CA ALA A 89 -6.54 -12.37 -10.27
C ALA A 89 -6.50 -12.59 -8.75
N ALA A 90 -5.32 -12.64 -8.15
CA ALA A 90 -5.16 -12.73 -6.70
C ALA A 90 -5.57 -11.45 -5.97
N GLN A 91 -5.33 -10.28 -6.55
CA GLN A 91 -5.73 -8.98 -5.99
C GLN A 91 -7.26 -8.78 -5.96
N LEU A 92 -7.97 -9.43 -6.88
CA LEU A 92 -9.44 -9.44 -6.95
C LEU A 92 -10.09 -10.46 -6.02
N GLN A 93 -9.32 -11.34 -5.38
CA GLN A 93 -9.86 -12.24 -4.36
C GLN A 93 -10.32 -11.45 -3.13
N PRO A 94 -11.26 -12.00 -2.34
CA PRO A 94 -11.73 -11.34 -1.13
C PRO A 94 -10.58 -10.90 -0.21
N ALA A 95 -10.66 -9.65 0.24
CA ALA A 95 -9.72 -9.09 1.19
C ALA A 95 -9.88 -9.81 2.55
N PRO A 96 -8.76 -10.12 3.24
CA PRO A 96 -8.83 -10.63 4.60
C PRO A 96 -9.38 -9.53 5.53
N ALA A 97 -10.38 -9.86 6.35
CA ALA A 97 -10.90 -8.91 7.32
C ALA A 97 -9.79 -8.42 8.28
N PRO A 98 -9.78 -7.15 8.71
CA PRO A 98 -10.80 -6.10 8.47
C PRO A 98 -10.58 -5.27 7.19
N LEU A 99 -9.69 -5.70 6.29
CA LEU A 99 -9.33 -4.93 5.10
C LEU A 99 -10.39 -5.04 4.01
N MET A 100 -10.42 -4.05 3.12
CA MET A 100 -11.34 -3.99 1.98
C MET A 100 -10.62 -4.24 0.65
N SER A 101 -11.36 -4.69 -0.36
CA SER A 101 -10.85 -4.78 -1.73
C SER A 101 -10.42 -3.40 -2.23
N ALA A 102 -9.32 -3.34 -2.97
CA ALA A 102 -8.86 -2.11 -3.63
C ALA A 102 -9.43 -1.92 -5.05
N LEU A 103 -10.12 -2.93 -5.57
CA LEU A 103 -10.72 -2.99 -6.92
C LEU A 103 -12.22 -3.31 -6.83
#